data_AF-J3ANA4-F1
#
_entry.id   AF-J3ANA4-F1
#
_cell.length_a   1.000
_cell.length_b   1.000
_cell.length_c   1.000
_cell.angle_alpha   90.00
_cell.angle_beta   90.00
_cell.angle_gamma   90.00
#
_symmetry.space_group_name_H-M   'P 1'
#
loop_
_entity.id
_entity.type
_entity.pdbx_description
1 polymer ?
#
loop_
_entity_poly.entity_id
_entity_poly.type
_entity_poly.pdbx_seq_one_letter_code
_entity_poly.pdbx_strand_id
1 'polypeptide(L)'
;MTAFVQVMNELRDYHKNKLAGGHAIAPQRRSLSSISTVSEVTPEVTRELDALQKMSKELAETQNESMELSIINDAQALSNAGGSQSATEAFKQKMNERREREKTLSAENIDKIFDSAIKIGERHPAAQDAIVSVSELISGLFREMSKLFNDFIIKVVAKVTIWIQTAFEDIKNTFGNISGWIRGWFV
;
A
#
# COMPACT_ATOMS: atom_id res chain seq x y z
N MET A 1 -13.22 -18.82 -15.97
CA MET A 1 -12.05 -18.14 -15.35
C MET A 1 -10.82 -18.59 -16.11
N THR A 2 -10.03 -17.66 -16.66
CA THR A 2 -8.80 -18.00 -17.42
C THR A 2 -7.63 -18.30 -16.47
N ALA A 3 -6.59 -18.96 -16.97
CA ALA A 3 -5.37 -19.22 -16.19
C ALA A 3 -4.73 -17.91 -15.67
N PHE A 4 -4.75 -16.86 -16.48
CA PHE A 4 -4.30 -15.53 -16.08
C PHE A 4 -5.13 -14.94 -14.94
N VAL A 5 -6.46 -14.94 -15.06
CA VAL A 5 -7.34 -14.42 -13.99
C VAL A 5 -7.12 -15.19 -12.68
N GLN A 6 -6.92 -16.50 -12.76
CA GLN A 6 -6.58 -17.32 -11.60
C GLN A 6 -5.25 -16.86 -10.96
N VAL A 7 -4.17 -16.72 -11.74
CA VAL A 7 -2.87 -16.24 -11.23
C VAL A 7 -2.99 -14.86 -10.59
N MET A 8 -3.73 -13.95 -11.22
CA MET A 8 -3.97 -12.60 -10.68
C MET A 8 -4.72 -12.64 -9.35
N ASN A 9 -5.73 -13.49 -9.22
CA ASN A 9 -6.46 -13.64 -7.94
C ASN A 9 -5.59 -14.30 -6.86
N GLU A 10 -4.79 -15.31 -7.20
CA GLU A 10 -3.84 -15.92 -6.26
C GLU A 10 -2.80 -14.91 -5.75
N LEU A 11 -2.29 -14.05 -6.64
CA LEU A 11 -1.37 -12.96 -6.28
C LEU A 11 -2.04 -11.89 -5.41
N ARG A 12 -3.27 -11.48 -5.77
CA ARG A 12 -4.09 -10.56 -4.98
C ARG A 12 -4.25 -11.08 -3.54
N ASP A 13 -4.66 -12.33 -3.40
CA ASP A 13 -4.87 -12.96 -2.10
C ASP A 13 -3.55 -13.12 -1.33
N TYR A 14 -2.47 -13.48 -2.01
CA TYR A 14 -1.14 -13.55 -1.41
C TYR A 14 -0.72 -12.21 -0.79
N HIS A 15 -0.82 -11.11 -1.54
CA HIS A 15 -0.41 -9.80 -1.06
C HIS A 15 -1.31 -9.28 0.08
N LYS A 16 -2.62 -9.51 0.00
CA LYS A 16 -3.56 -9.17 1.08
C LYS A 16 -3.29 -9.97 2.36
N ASN A 17 -3.02 -11.26 2.23
CA ASN A 17 -2.64 -12.09 3.38
C ASN A 17 -1.32 -11.63 4.02
N LYS A 18 -0.33 -11.23 3.20
CA LYS A 18 0.93 -10.66 3.72
C LYS A 18 0.71 -9.34 4.46
N LEU A 19 -0.16 -8.46 3.96
CA LEU A 19 -0.56 -7.23 4.68
C LEU A 19 -1.18 -7.52 6.04
N ALA A 20 -2.00 -8.57 6.13
CA ALA A 20 -2.61 -9.01 7.39
C ALA A 20 -1.62 -9.66 8.37
N GLY A 21 -0.35 -9.84 7.99
CA GLY A 21 0.66 -10.54 8.80
C GLY A 21 0.61 -12.06 8.69
N GLY A 22 -0.12 -12.59 7.70
CA GLY A 22 -0.25 -14.02 7.44
C GLY A 22 0.99 -14.65 6.81
N HIS A 23 1.20 -15.94 7.10
CA HIS A 23 2.19 -16.76 6.40
C HIS A 23 1.59 -17.27 5.08
N ALA A 24 1.57 -16.43 4.06
CA ALA A 24 1.20 -16.85 2.71
C ALA A 24 2.45 -17.35 1.95
N ILE A 25 2.29 -18.45 1.21
CA ILE A 25 3.27 -18.95 0.24
C ILE A 25 3.02 -18.17 -1.05
N ALA A 26 4.08 -17.62 -1.64
CA ALA A 26 3.97 -16.94 -2.93
C ALA A 26 3.40 -17.92 -3.97
N PRO A 27 2.38 -17.54 -4.75
CA PRO A 27 1.86 -18.42 -5.76
C PRO A 27 2.98 -18.78 -6.72
N GLN A 28 3.08 -20.06 -7.09
CA GLN A 28 3.98 -20.44 -8.15
C GLN A 28 3.52 -19.70 -9.41
N ARG A 29 4.42 -18.92 -10.03
CA ARG A 29 4.22 -18.43 -11.40
C ARG A 29 4.11 -19.65 -12.29
N ARG A 30 2.92 -20.26 -12.37
CA ARG A 30 2.61 -21.26 -13.39
C ARG A 30 2.82 -20.50 -14.67
N SER A 31 3.83 -20.94 -15.42
CA SER A 31 4.15 -20.33 -16.69
C SER A 31 2.85 -20.23 -17.48
N LEU A 32 2.42 -19.01 -17.84
CA LEU A 32 1.23 -18.78 -18.68
C LEU A 32 1.46 -19.30 -20.12
N SER A 33 2.48 -20.14 -20.32
CA SER A 33 3.12 -20.60 -21.55
C SER A 33 2.29 -21.52 -22.44
N SER A 34 0.98 -21.62 -22.23
CA SER A 34 0.10 -22.11 -23.28
C SER A 34 -0.15 -21.08 -24.39
N ILE A 35 0.34 -19.84 -24.26
CA ILE A 35 0.32 -18.83 -25.34
C ILE A 35 1.77 -18.42 -25.65
N SER A 36 2.33 -19.03 -26.68
CA SER A 36 3.70 -18.81 -27.14
C SER A 36 3.98 -17.37 -27.59
N THR A 37 5.28 -17.07 -27.61
CA THR A 37 6.01 -15.96 -28.25
C THR A 37 6.02 -14.64 -27.49
N VAL A 38 7.23 -14.24 -27.06
CA VAL A 38 7.69 -12.89 -26.65
C VAL A 38 6.58 -11.98 -26.11
N SER A 39 6.55 -11.73 -24.80
CA SER A 39 5.63 -10.75 -24.20
C SER A 39 5.63 -9.45 -25.02
N GLU A 40 4.61 -9.29 -25.87
CA GLU A 40 4.57 -8.19 -26.84
C GLU A 40 3.97 -6.99 -26.14
N VAL A 41 4.85 -6.23 -25.48
CA VAL A 41 4.48 -4.96 -24.88
C VAL A 41 4.38 -3.93 -26.01
N THR A 42 3.20 -3.82 -26.59
CA THR A 42 2.90 -2.79 -27.58
C THR A 42 2.87 -1.40 -26.93
N PRO A 43 3.00 -0.31 -27.69
CA PRO A 43 2.87 1.05 -27.14
C PRO A 43 1.52 1.32 -26.45
N GLU A 44 0.46 0.60 -26.85
CA GLU A 44 -0.83 0.66 -26.18
C GLU A 44 -0.76 0.02 -24.79
N VAL A 45 -0.22 -1.20 -24.69
CA VAL A 45 0.00 -1.89 -23.42
C VAL A 45 0.87 -1.05 -22.49
N THR A 46 1.97 -0.46 -23.00
CA THR A 46 2.83 0.43 -22.20
C THR A 46 2.02 1.56 -21.56
N ARG A 47 1.15 2.24 -22.32
CA ARG A 47 0.33 3.34 -21.77
C ARG A 47 -0.64 2.86 -20.70
N GLU A 48 -1.22 1.67 -20.85
CA GLU A 48 -2.12 1.12 -19.84
C GLU A 48 -1.38 0.71 -18.56
N LEU A 49 -0.17 0.15 -18.70
CA LEU A 49 0.71 -0.15 -17.56
C LEU A 49 1.17 1.13 -16.85
N ASP A 50 1.53 2.17 -17.59
CA ASP A 50 1.88 3.50 -17.03
C ASP A 50 0.69 4.10 -16.30
N ALA A 51 -0.53 3.99 -16.86
CA ALA A 51 -1.75 4.44 -16.20
C ALA A 51 -2.03 3.66 -14.90
N LEU A 52 -1.76 2.35 -14.89
CA LEU A 52 -1.89 1.51 -13.69
C LEU A 52 -0.87 1.92 -12.60
N GLN A 53 0.38 2.18 -12.97
CA GLN A 53 1.40 2.70 -12.06
C GLN A 53 1.01 4.07 -11.49
N LYS A 54 0.51 4.97 -12.35
CA LYS A 54 0.04 6.30 -11.95
C LYS A 54 -1.13 6.21 -10.97
N MET A 55 -2.14 5.39 -11.27
CA MET A 55 -3.27 5.13 -10.36
C MET A 55 -2.78 4.63 -9.00
N SER A 56 -1.81 3.71 -9.00
CA SER A 56 -1.24 3.13 -7.78
C SER A 56 -0.53 4.19 -6.93
N LYS A 57 0.23 5.07 -7.59
CA LYS A 57 0.91 6.19 -6.95
C LYS A 57 -0.09 7.17 -6.33
N GLU A 58 -1.13 7.56 -7.08
CA GLU A 58 -2.18 8.47 -6.59
C GLU A 58 -2.93 7.90 -5.37
N LEU A 59 -3.25 6.59 -5.40
CA LEU A 59 -3.86 5.90 -4.25
C LEU A 59 -2.93 5.88 -3.03
N ALA A 60 -1.64 5.60 -3.22
CA ALA A 60 -0.66 5.60 -2.14
C ALA A 60 -0.44 7.02 -1.56
N GLU A 61 -0.33 8.04 -2.41
CA GLU A 61 -0.20 9.44 -1.98
C GLU A 61 -1.43 9.88 -1.17
N THR A 62 -2.63 9.58 -1.67
CA THR A 62 -3.89 9.88 -0.96
C THR A 62 -3.96 9.19 0.41
N GLN A 63 -3.55 7.91 0.48
CA GLN A 63 -3.52 7.17 1.73
C GLN A 63 -2.51 7.76 2.71
N ASN A 64 -1.32 8.16 2.24
CA ASN A 64 -0.29 8.81 3.04
C ASN A 64 -0.77 10.15 3.61
N GLU A 65 -1.34 11.02 2.78
CA GLU A 65 -1.88 12.32 3.20
C GLU A 65 -3.02 12.16 4.20
N SER A 66 -3.94 11.23 3.94
CA SER A 66 -5.06 10.95 4.86
C SER A 66 -4.57 10.45 6.21
N MET A 67 -3.50 9.64 6.24
CA MET A 67 -2.93 9.15 7.48
C MET A 67 -2.22 10.27 8.24
N GLU A 68 -1.39 11.07 7.55
CA GLU A 68 -0.68 12.21 8.11
C GLU A 68 -1.63 13.17 8.82
N LEU A 69 -2.62 13.71 8.08
CA LEU A 69 -3.58 14.68 8.60
C LEU A 69 -4.29 14.18 9.85
N SER A 70 -4.62 12.90 9.85
CA SER A 70 -5.41 12.31 10.89
C SER A 70 -4.59 12.03 12.16
N ILE A 71 -3.30 11.70 12.01
CA ILE A 71 -2.35 11.63 13.14
C ILE A 71 -2.04 13.03 13.68
N ILE A 72 -1.87 14.04 12.83
CA ILE A 72 -1.70 15.45 13.25
C ILE A 72 -2.86 15.87 14.15
N ASN A 73 -4.09 15.59 13.74
CA ASN A 73 -5.28 15.96 14.51
C ASN A 73 -5.32 15.29 15.88
N ASP A 74 -4.95 14.01 15.96
CA ASP A 74 -4.90 13.29 17.24
C ASP A 74 -3.74 13.75 18.13
N ALA A 75 -2.58 14.06 17.55
CA ALA A 75 -1.45 14.64 18.27
C ALA A 75 -1.82 16.01 18.83
N GLN A 76 -2.50 16.86 18.05
CA GLN A 76 -2.99 18.15 18.52
C GLN A 76 -3.97 17.99 19.69
N ALA A 77 -4.91 17.04 19.61
CA ALA A 77 -5.84 16.76 20.70
C ALA A 77 -5.11 16.30 21.98
N LEU A 78 -4.11 15.43 21.86
CA LEU A 78 -3.28 14.99 22.98
C LEU A 78 -2.48 16.15 23.60
N SER A 79 -1.88 16.99 22.76
CA SER A 79 -1.14 18.18 23.19
C SER A 79 -2.04 19.15 23.97
N ASN A 80 -3.24 19.43 23.45
CA ASN A 80 -4.23 20.31 24.10
C ASN A 80 -4.71 19.76 25.45
N ALA A 81 -4.74 18.45 25.62
CA ALA A 81 -5.08 17.78 26.87
C ALA A 81 -3.91 17.73 27.89
N GLY A 82 -2.78 18.37 27.57
CA GLY A 82 -1.59 18.41 28.43
C GLY A 82 -0.93 17.05 28.64
N GLY A 83 -1.14 16.09 27.72
CA GLY A 83 -0.58 14.74 27.85
C GLY A 83 -1.10 13.96 29.05
N SER A 84 -2.33 14.25 29.53
CA SER A 84 -2.94 13.50 30.63
C SER A 84 -2.97 12.00 30.37
N GLN A 85 -3.02 11.20 31.44
CA GLN A 85 -3.00 9.73 31.29
C GLN A 85 -4.16 9.22 30.42
N SER A 86 -5.38 9.72 30.65
CA SER A 86 -6.55 9.33 29.85
C SER A 86 -6.43 9.76 28.38
N ALA A 87 -5.91 10.95 28.11
CA ALA A 87 -5.66 11.40 26.73
C ALA A 87 -4.58 10.57 26.04
N THR A 88 -3.54 10.18 26.78
CA THR A 88 -2.47 9.30 26.28
C THR A 88 -3.01 7.92 25.93
N GLU A 89 -3.83 7.32 26.79
CA GLU A 89 -4.47 6.02 26.53
C GLU A 89 -5.41 6.08 25.32
N ALA A 90 -6.25 7.12 25.23
CA ALA A 90 -7.13 7.34 24.08
C ALA A 90 -6.32 7.53 22.78
N PHE A 91 -5.22 8.28 22.82
CA PHE A 91 -4.34 8.45 21.67
C PHE A 91 -3.73 7.11 21.23
N LYS A 92 -3.20 6.30 22.16
CA LYS A 92 -2.67 4.97 21.85
C LYS A 92 -3.71 4.07 21.21
N GLN A 93 -4.95 4.09 21.71
CA GLN A 93 -6.05 3.34 21.13
C GLN A 93 -6.30 3.76 19.67
N LYS A 94 -6.41 5.07 19.40
CA LYS A 94 -6.59 5.58 18.04
C LYS A 94 -5.43 5.19 17.10
N MET A 95 -4.19 5.21 17.59
CA MET A 95 -3.04 4.76 16.79
C MET A 95 -3.14 3.26 16.43
N ASN A 96 -3.61 2.42 17.35
CA ASN A 96 -3.86 1.00 17.06
C ASN A 96 -5.02 0.80 16.07
N GLU A 97 -6.11 1.55 16.20
CA GLU A 97 -7.23 1.51 15.25
C GLU A 97 -6.78 1.94 13.83
N ARG A 98 -5.88 2.94 13.76
CA ARG A 98 -5.30 3.39 12.49
C ARG A 98 -4.47 2.32 11.80
N ARG A 99 -3.72 1.53 12.57
CA ARG A 99 -2.95 0.40 12.04
C ARG A 99 -3.85 -0.59 11.28
N GLU A 100 -5.02 -0.90 11.83
CA GLU A 100 -5.95 -1.84 11.19
C GLU A 100 -6.71 -1.20 10.02
N ARG A 101 -7.10 0.08 10.14
CA ARG A 101 -7.70 0.83 9.03
C ARG A 101 -6.75 0.93 7.83
N GLU A 102 -5.47 1.18 8.08
CA GLU A 102 -4.43 1.27 7.07
C GLU A 102 -4.31 -0.04 6.28
N LYS A 103 -4.19 -1.18 6.95
CA LYS A 103 -4.14 -2.49 6.29
C LYS A 103 -5.37 -2.73 5.41
N THR A 104 -6.54 -2.33 5.90
CA THR A 104 -7.81 -2.46 5.16
C THR A 104 -7.78 -1.60 3.89
N LEU A 105 -7.39 -0.34 3.98
CA LEU A 105 -7.27 0.55 2.82
C LEU A 105 -6.21 0.06 1.82
N SER A 106 -5.08 -0.42 2.31
CA SER A 106 -4.04 -1.04 1.48
C SER A 106 -4.57 -2.27 0.73
N ALA A 107 -5.38 -3.11 1.40
CA ALA A 107 -6.01 -4.27 0.78
C ALA A 107 -7.07 -3.86 -0.28
N GLU A 108 -7.89 -2.85 -0.01
CA GLU A 108 -8.85 -2.29 -0.98
C GLU A 108 -8.16 -1.67 -2.20
N ASN A 109 -7.03 -0.98 -1.99
CA ASN A 109 -6.24 -0.41 -3.08
C ASN A 109 -5.64 -1.51 -3.95
N ILE A 110 -5.10 -2.57 -3.34
CA ILE A 110 -4.67 -3.78 -4.06
C ILE A 110 -5.83 -4.36 -4.88
N ASP A 111 -7.03 -4.51 -4.31
CA ASP A 111 -8.19 -5.03 -5.05
C ASP A 111 -8.49 -4.19 -6.31
N LYS A 112 -8.54 -2.85 -6.18
CA LYS A 112 -8.78 -1.93 -7.31
C LYS A 112 -7.74 -2.07 -8.41
N ILE A 113 -6.47 -2.23 -8.04
CA ILE A 113 -5.36 -2.38 -8.98
C ILE A 113 -5.46 -3.71 -9.71
N PHE A 114 -5.70 -4.81 -8.99
CA PHE A 114 -5.83 -6.13 -9.61
C PHE A 114 -7.06 -6.21 -10.51
N ASP A 115 -8.18 -5.56 -10.16
CA ASP A 115 -9.36 -5.49 -11.02
C ASP A 115 -9.04 -4.76 -12.34
N SER A 116 -8.28 -3.66 -12.29
CA SER A 116 -7.82 -2.95 -13.47
C SER A 116 -6.82 -3.77 -14.29
N ALA A 117 -5.84 -4.39 -13.64
CA ALA A 117 -4.82 -5.22 -14.29
C ALA A 117 -5.43 -6.45 -14.98
N ILE A 118 -6.43 -7.09 -14.37
CA ILE A 118 -7.17 -8.20 -15.00
C ILE A 118 -7.84 -7.73 -16.29
N LYS A 119 -8.54 -6.59 -16.27
CA LYS A 119 -9.20 -6.03 -17.48
C LYS A 119 -8.20 -5.69 -18.59
N ILE A 120 -7.01 -5.22 -18.24
CA ILE A 120 -5.92 -4.99 -19.20
C ILE A 120 -5.47 -6.33 -19.80
N GLY A 121 -5.22 -7.35 -18.98
CA GLY A 121 -4.72 -8.64 -19.46
C GLY A 121 -5.74 -9.48 -20.23
N GLU A 122 -7.04 -9.29 -20.00
CA GLU A 122 -8.09 -9.88 -20.84
C GLU A 122 -8.14 -9.24 -22.24
N ARG A 123 -7.88 -7.92 -22.34
CA ARG A 123 -7.78 -7.21 -23.63
C ARG A 123 -6.47 -7.45 -24.36
N HIS A 124 -5.39 -7.70 -23.61
CA HIS A 124 -4.04 -7.90 -24.14
C HIS A 124 -3.42 -9.23 -23.67
N PRO A 125 -3.90 -10.39 -24.16
CA PRO A 125 -3.40 -11.70 -23.73
C PRO A 125 -1.88 -11.88 -23.89
N ALA A 126 -1.29 -11.32 -24.95
CA ALA A 126 0.15 -11.40 -25.21
C ALA A 126 1.02 -10.64 -24.18
N ALA A 127 0.41 -9.75 -23.37
CA ALA A 127 1.10 -8.93 -22.38
C ALA A 127 0.89 -9.42 -20.93
N GLN A 128 0.21 -10.55 -20.73
CA GLN A 128 -0.20 -11.02 -19.40
C GLN A 128 0.99 -11.22 -18.43
N ASP A 129 2.15 -11.68 -18.91
CA ASP A 129 3.36 -11.82 -18.08
C ASP A 129 3.91 -10.46 -17.59
N ALA A 130 3.88 -9.43 -18.45
CA ALA A 130 4.29 -8.08 -18.08
C ALA A 130 3.30 -7.47 -17.07
N ILE A 131 2.00 -7.69 -17.27
CA ILE A 131 0.93 -7.21 -16.38
C ILE A 131 1.04 -7.85 -14.99
N VAL A 132 1.31 -9.16 -14.92
CA VAL A 132 1.59 -9.85 -13.64
C VAL A 132 2.76 -9.19 -12.93
N SER A 133 3.86 -8.92 -13.64
CA SER A 133 5.07 -8.36 -13.05
C SER A 133 4.87 -6.93 -12.53
N VAL A 134 4.13 -6.08 -13.26
CA VAL A 134 3.75 -4.74 -12.80
C VAL A 134 2.82 -4.81 -11.60
N SER A 135 1.88 -5.76 -11.57
CA SER A 135 0.93 -5.93 -10.45
C SER A 135 1.64 -6.33 -9.16
N GLU A 136 2.67 -7.19 -9.23
CA GLU A 136 3.52 -7.52 -8.08
C GLU A 136 4.32 -6.31 -7.58
N LEU A 137 4.91 -5.51 -8.50
CA LEU A 137 5.63 -4.30 -8.13
C LEU A 137 4.73 -3.28 -7.41
N ILE A 138 3.52 -3.09 -7.93
CA ILE A 138 2.51 -2.22 -7.31
C ILE A 138 2.10 -2.77 -5.93
N SER A 139 1.88 -4.07 -5.80
CA SER A 139 1.52 -4.67 -4.51
C SER A 139 2.65 -4.53 -3.48
N GLY A 140 3.89 -4.49 -3.95
CA GLY A 140 5.06 -4.11 -3.15
C GLY A 140 4.93 -2.73 -2.52
N LEU A 141 4.46 -1.73 -3.26
CA LEU A 141 4.25 -0.36 -2.78
C LEU A 141 3.37 -0.34 -1.52
N PHE A 142 2.16 -0.92 -1.60
CA PHE A 142 1.22 -0.89 -0.48
C PHE A 142 1.71 -1.70 0.73
N ARG A 143 2.43 -2.80 0.49
CA ARG A 143 3.03 -3.58 1.58
C ARG A 143 4.13 -2.81 2.32
N GLU A 144 5.06 -2.21 1.60
CA GLU A 144 6.15 -1.46 2.23
C GLU A 144 5.61 -0.18 2.89
N MET A 145 4.61 0.46 2.28
CA MET A 145 3.92 1.60 2.90
C MET A 145 3.23 1.21 4.23
N SER A 146 2.51 0.08 4.25
CA SER A 146 1.89 -0.45 5.47
C SER A 146 2.92 -0.72 6.57
N LYS A 147 4.08 -1.27 6.21
CA LYS A 147 5.19 -1.47 7.14
C LYS A 147 5.71 -0.14 7.70
N LEU A 148 5.94 0.86 6.85
CA LEU A 148 6.41 2.19 7.29
C LEU A 148 5.42 2.84 8.26
N PHE A 149 4.12 2.76 7.98
CA PHE A 149 3.09 3.27 8.89
C PHE A 149 3.05 2.51 10.21
N ASN A 150 3.13 1.18 10.16
CA ASN A 150 3.18 0.33 11.34
C ASN A 150 4.38 0.66 12.23
N ASP A 151 5.57 0.81 11.65
CA ASP A 151 6.81 1.10 12.37
C ASP A 151 6.74 2.48 13.04
N PHE A 152 6.19 3.48 12.33
CA PHE A 152 5.92 4.79 12.90
C PHE A 152 4.94 4.71 14.08
N ILE A 153 3.81 4.03 13.92
CA ILE A 153 2.81 3.86 14.99
C ILE A 153 3.42 3.19 16.22
N ILE A 154 4.20 2.11 16.05
CA ILE A 154 4.86 1.41 17.17
C ILE A 154 5.82 2.35 17.91
N LYS A 155 6.65 3.10 17.17
CA LYS A 155 7.58 4.09 17.74
C LYS A 155 6.82 5.13 18.58
N VAL A 156 5.74 5.67 18.05
CA VAL A 156 4.93 6.71 18.69
C VAL A 156 4.25 6.15 19.95
N VAL A 157 3.55 5.03 19.86
CA VAL A 157 2.82 4.40 20.98
C VAL A 157 3.74 4.03 22.14
N ALA A 158 4.98 3.63 21.84
CA ALA A 158 5.96 3.27 22.88
C ALA A 158 6.39 4.45 23.75
N LYS A 159 6.43 5.68 23.22
CA LYS A 159 7.01 6.86 23.89
C LYS A 159 6.17 8.13 23.77
N VAL A 160 4.84 8.00 23.78
CA VAL A 160 3.88 9.10 23.54
C VAL A 160 4.18 10.37 24.34
N THR A 161 4.45 10.25 25.65
CA THR A 161 4.63 11.40 26.55
C THR A 161 5.87 12.24 26.23
N ILE A 162 6.93 11.62 25.70
CA ILE A 162 8.13 12.32 25.24
C ILE A 162 7.92 12.80 23.81
N TRP A 163 7.37 11.93 22.97
CA TRP A 163 7.16 12.18 21.55
C TRP A 163 6.29 13.41 21.27
N ILE A 164 5.27 13.69 22.09
CA ILE A 164 4.36 14.82 21.88
C ILE A 164 5.09 16.18 21.81
N GLN A 165 6.28 16.29 22.42
CA GLN A 165 7.10 17.51 22.40
C GLN A 165 7.66 17.82 21.01
N THR A 166 7.87 16.81 20.18
CA THR A 166 8.44 16.93 18.81
C THR A 166 7.52 16.33 17.75
N ALA A 167 6.27 16.02 18.11
CA ALA A 167 5.35 15.23 17.29
C ALA A 167 5.12 15.84 15.90
N PHE A 168 4.84 17.14 15.79
CA PHE A 168 4.52 17.76 14.51
C PHE A 168 5.68 17.73 13.51
N GLU A 169 6.91 17.89 13.99
CA GLU A 169 8.10 17.78 13.16
C GLU A 169 8.35 16.31 12.76
N ASP A 170 8.26 15.37 13.71
CA ASP A 170 8.44 13.94 13.44
C ASP A 170 7.40 13.41 12.45
N ILE A 171 6.13 13.84 12.57
CA ILE A 171 5.05 13.54 11.63
C ILE A 171 5.41 14.09 10.25
N LYS A 172 5.62 15.40 10.13
CA LYS A 172 5.89 16.05 8.84
C LYS A 172 7.11 15.42 8.13
N ASN A 173 8.18 15.15 8.87
CA ASN A 173 9.38 14.53 8.32
C ASN A 173 9.11 13.09 7.87
N THR A 174 8.39 12.29 8.68
CA THR A 174 8.06 10.91 8.32
C THR A 174 7.18 10.85 7.07
N PHE A 175 6.07 11.58 7.05
CA PHE A 175 5.10 11.53 5.96
C PHE A 175 5.62 12.24 4.69
N GLY A 176 6.46 13.26 4.84
CA GLY A 176 7.22 13.85 3.74
C GLY A 176 8.21 12.86 3.11
N ASN A 177 8.93 12.09 3.93
CA ASN A 177 9.82 11.03 3.43
C ASN A 177 9.04 9.91 2.72
N ILE A 178 7.90 9.48 3.26
CA ILE A 178 7.04 8.50 2.61
C ILE A 178 6.51 9.04 1.27
N SER A 179 6.07 10.30 1.21
CA SER A 179 5.66 10.95 -0.05
C SER A 179 6.80 10.97 -1.08
N GLY A 180 8.01 11.36 -0.67
CA GLY A 180 9.20 11.34 -1.54
C GLY A 180 9.51 9.93 -2.07
N TRP A 181 9.43 8.92 -1.20
CA TRP A 181 9.62 7.52 -1.56
C TRP A 181 8.55 6.99 -2.53
N ILE A 182 7.25 7.27 -2.28
CA ILE A 182 6.15 6.92 -3.21
C ILE A 182 6.43 7.55 -4.59
N ARG A 183 6.91 8.79 -4.61
CA ARG A 183 7.17 9.49 -5.88
C ARG A 183 8.26 8.85 -6.73
N GLY A 184 9.27 8.26 -6.09
CA GLY A 184 10.38 7.57 -6.74
C GLY A 184 10.18 6.07 -6.95
N TRP A 185 9.03 5.50 -6.57
CA TRP A 185 8.84 4.04 -6.57
C TRP A 185 8.95 3.37 -7.95
N PHE A 186 8.49 4.05 -9.00
CA PHE A 186 8.46 3.55 -10.37
C PHE A 186 9.49 4.23 -11.28
N VAL A 187 10.45 4.98 -10.71
CA VAL A 187 11.46 5.76 -11.44
C VAL A 187 12.79 5.01 -11.51
#